data_AF-A0A2N4YBY1-F1
#
_entry.id   AF-A0A2N4YBY1-F1
#
_cell.length_a   1.000
_cell.length_b   1.000
_cell.length_c   1.000
_cell.angle_alpha   90.00
_cell.angle_beta   90.00
_cell.angle_gamma   90.00
#
_symmetry.space_group_name_H-M   'P 1'
#
loop_
_entity.id
_entity.type
_entity.pdbx_description
1 polymer ?
#
loop_
_entity_poly.entity_id
_entity_poly.type
_entity_poly.pdbx_seq_one_letter_code
_entity_poly.pdbx_strand_id
1 'polypeptide(L)'
;MIWLDTVVQGVLLGGLYALFAAGLSLVFGIMRLVNLAHGDLIVASAFLILIVVETLGLNPFLAALVAAPALFALGWALQRFVLNRVLGKDILPPLLVTFGLSVALQNGMLELFSADSQRIAAGPLESASIDLGIVTVGTMPLLTFASAVLVIFLLNRLFYSTALGRAFRATSDDAVTASLMGINPKSVFAIATGLAMVIVTIAALYLGMRANFDPSVGPARLIYAFEAVIIGGLGSLWGTLIGGAIIGVAQTVGAQLNPEWQILAGHLAFLVVLILRPRGLFPRAVD
;
A
#
# COMPACT_ATOMS: atom_id res chain seq x y z
N MET A 1 24.82 -1.97 19.51
CA MET A 1 24.94 -1.15 18.29
C MET A 1 24.28 -1.85 17.11
N ILE A 2 24.73 -3.04 16.69
CA ILE A 2 24.15 -3.75 15.53
C ILE A 2 22.64 -4.00 15.63
N TRP A 3 22.15 -4.50 16.76
CA TRP A 3 20.71 -4.76 16.97
C TRP A 3 19.85 -3.50 16.96
N LEU A 4 20.39 -2.37 17.43
CA LEU A 4 19.67 -1.10 17.41
C LEU A 4 19.52 -0.61 15.97
N ASP A 5 20.60 -0.68 15.19
CA ASP A 5 20.55 -0.38 13.75
C ASP A 5 19.55 -1.30 13.04
N THR A 6 19.60 -2.62 13.27
CA THR A 6 18.64 -3.58 12.68
C THR A 6 17.19 -3.19 12.97
N VAL A 7 16.85 -2.83 14.22
CA VAL A 7 15.48 -2.41 14.57
C VAL A 7 15.11 -1.10 13.89
N VAL A 8 16.02 -0.12 13.82
CA VAL A 8 15.77 1.15 13.13
C VAL A 8 15.53 0.92 11.63
N GLN A 9 16.39 0.16 10.96
CA GLN A 9 16.20 -0.19 9.55
C GLN A 9 14.89 -0.96 9.32
N GLY A 10 14.51 -1.80 10.27
CA GLY A 10 13.24 -2.53 10.28
C GLY A 10 12.02 -1.62 10.36
N VAL A 11 12.02 -0.64 11.26
CA VAL A 11 10.95 0.36 11.37
C VAL A 11 10.83 1.17 10.08
N LEU A 12 11.97 1.58 9.51
CA LEU A 12 12.00 2.34 8.24
C LEU A 12 11.49 1.50 7.06
N LEU A 13 11.88 0.22 6.97
CA LEU A 13 11.31 -0.75 6.02
C LEU A 13 9.79 -0.88 6.21
N GLY A 14 9.33 -0.90 7.46
CA GLY A 14 7.92 -0.93 7.80
C GLY A 14 7.13 0.26 7.26
N GLY A 15 7.76 1.41 7.04
CA GLY A 15 7.15 2.55 6.35
C GLY A 15 6.73 2.21 4.91
N LEU A 16 7.55 1.44 4.18
CA LEU A 16 7.20 0.98 2.83
C LEU A 16 6.00 0.02 2.87
N TYR A 17 6.00 -0.92 3.81
CA TYR A 17 4.89 -1.85 4.00
C TYR A 17 3.60 -1.14 4.42
N ALA A 18 3.72 -0.12 5.28
CA ALA A 18 2.60 0.75 5.64
C ALA A 18 2.04 1.50 4.42
N LEU A 19 2.88 1.96 3.48
CA LEU A 19 2.42 2.57 2.23
C LEU A 19 1.72 1.57 1.31
N PHE A 20 2.25 0.36 1.13
CA PHE A 20 1.56 -0.71 0.39
C PHE A 20 0.18 -0.98 1.00
N ALA A 21 0.13 -1.02 2.32
CA ALA A 21 -1.06 -1.35 3.10
C ALA A 21 -2.06 -0.20 3.23
N ALA A 22 -1.65 1.07 3.21
CA ALA A 22 -2.52 2.20 3.49
C ALA A 22 -3.65 2.35 2.46
N GLY A 23 -3.36 2.16 1.17
CA GLY A 23 -4.38 2.14 0.11
C GLY A 23 -5.37 0.97 0.27
N LEU A 24 -4.85 -0.20 0.65
CA LEU A 24 -5.66 -1.39 0.91
C LEU A 24 -6.54 -1.19 2.16
N SER A 25 -5.99 -0.63 3.23
CA SER A 25 -6.68 -0.30 4.49
C SER A 25 -7.80 0.72 4.27
N LEU A 26 -7.58 1.69 3.40
CA LEU A 26 -8.59 2.66 2.96
C LEU A 26 -9.77 1.97 2.26
N VAL A 27 -9.49 1.19 1.22
CA VAL A 27 -10.50 0.47 0.43
C VAL A 27 -11.27 -0.51 1.30
N PHE A 28 -10.57 -1.32 2.09
CA PHE A 28 -11.17 -2.29 2.98
C PHE A 28 -12.00 -1.61 4.08
N GLY A 29 -11.49 -0.53 4.67
CA GLY A 29 -12.17 0.20 5.73
C GLY A 29 -13.48 0.87 5.31
N ILE A 30 -13.74 0.99 4.00
CA ILE A 30 -14.97 1.56 3.43
C ILE A 30 -15.87 0.47 2.85
N MET A 31 -15.31 -0.46 2.07
CA MET A 31 -16.08 -1.43 1.28
C MET A 31 -16.06 -2.86 1.85
N ARG A 32 -15.19 -3.15 2.82
CA ARG A 32 -14.84 -4.52 3.27
C ARG A 32 -14.45 -5.44 2.09
N LEU A 33 -13.89 -4.85 1.03
CA LEU A 33 -13.48 -5.55 -0.20
C LEU A 33 -11.98 -5.85 -0.18
N VAL A 34 -11.65 -7.08 -0.53
CA VAL A 34 -10.29 -7.58 -0.75
C VAL A 34 -9.99 -7.47 -2.24
N ASN A 35 -9.04 -6.60 -2.62
CA ASN A 35 -8.63 -6.44 -4.02
C ASN A 35 -7.32 -7.22 -4.28
N LEU A 36 -7.43 -8.37 -4.93
CA LEU A 36 -6.28 -9.22 -5.24
C LEU A 36 -5.34 -8.63 -6.31
N ALA A 37 -5.77 -7.60 -7.05
CA ALA A 37 -4.91 -6.90 -8.00
C ALA A 37 -4.10 -5.75 -7.36
N HIS A 38 -4.28 -5.46 -6.07
CA HIS A 38 -3.67 -4.30 -5.43
C HIS A 38 -2.13 -4.32 -5.49
N GLY A 39 -1.52 -5.50 -5.39
CA GLY A 39 -0.08 -5.69 -5.58
C GLY A 39 0.38 -5.34 -6.99
N ASP A 40 -0.33 -5.83 -8.00
CA ASP A 40 -0.01 -5.57 -9.41
C ASP A 40 -0.24 -4.10 -9.78
N LEU A 41 -1.21 -3.44 -9.15
CA LEU A 41 -1.44 -2.01 -9.30
C LEU A 41 -0.29 -1.17 -8.75
N ILE A 42 0.42 -1.63 -7.70
CA ILE A 42 1.66 -1.01 -7.23
C ILE A 42 2.75 -1.11 -8.31
N VAL A 43 2.89 -2.29 -8.92
CA VAL A 43 3.90 -2.52 -9.98
C VAL A 43 3.57 -1.72 -11.24
N ALA A 44 2.32 -1.71 -11.69
CA ALA A 44 1.86 -0.92 -12.82
C ALA A 44 2.08 0.58 -12.59
N SER A 45 1.88 1.05 -11.35
CA SER A 45 2.19 2.44 -10.98
C SER A 45 3.69 2.73 -11.05
N ALA A 46 4.56 1.78 -10.67
CA ALA A 46 6.01 1.93 -10.78
C ALA A 46 6.47 2.02 -12.23
N PHE A 47 5.92 1.18 -13.12
CA PHE A 47 6.16 1.29 -14.57
C PHE A 47 5.69 2.63 -15.14
N LEU A 48 4.52 3.13 -14.74
CA LEU A 48 4.06 4.45 -15.19
C LEU A 48 5.01 5.56 -14.73
N ILE A 49 5.49 5.53 -13.49
CA ILE A 49 6.48 6.49 -12.99
C ILE A 49 7.78 6.39 -13.80
N LEU A 50 8.26 5.17 -14.07
CA LEU A 50 9.46 4.94 -14.88
C LEU A 50 9.33 5.56 -16.28
N ILE A 51 8.21 5.32 -16.97
CA ILE A 51 7.93 5.92 -18.28
C ILE A 51 7.98 7.45 -18.19
N VAL A 52 7.35 8.05 -17.19
CA VAL A 52 7.34 9.51 -17.02
C VAL A 52 8.74 10.05 -16.74
N VAL A 53 9.55 9.35 -15.94
CA VAL A 53 10.96 9.71 -15.69
C VAL A 53 11.77 9.67 -16.99
N GLU A 54 11.68 8.58 -17.75
CA GLU A 54 12.49 8.38 -18.96
C GLU A 54 12.08 9.29 -20.12
N THR A 55 10.78 9.50 -20.30
CA THR A 55 10.25 10.29 -21.44
C THR A 55 10.35 11.80 -21.20
N LEU A 56 10.15 12.26 -19.97
CA LEU A 56 10.15 13.70 -19.64
C LEU A 56 11.44 14.16 -18.97
N GLY A 57 12.36 13.25 -18.62
CA GLY A 57 13.59 13.56 -17.89
C GLY A 57 13.34 14.12 -16.49
N LEU A 58 12.15 13.89 -15.93
CA LEU A 58 11.76 14.41 -14.62
C LEU A 58 12.42 13.61 -13.50
N ASN A 59 12.72 14.31 -12.41
CA ASN A 59 13.03 13.65 -11.14
C ASN A 59 11.88 12.70 -10.72
N PRO A 60 12.18 11.55 -10.08
CA PRO A 60 11.18 10.54 -9.71
C PRO A 60 9.99 11.06 -8.88
N PHE A 61 10.21 11.99 -7.96
CA PHE A 61 9.15 12.58 -7.14
C PHE A 61 8.19 13.45 -7.98
N LEU A 62 8.74 14.23 -8.92
CA LEU A 62 7.93 15.00 -9.87
C LEU A 62 7.18 14.07 -10.84
N ALA A 63 7.83 13.01 -11.31
CA ALA A 63 7.19 12.01 -12.14
C ALA A 63 6.01 11.33 -11.42
N ALA A 64 6.18 10.97 -10.14
CA ALA A 64 5.09 10.44 -9.31
C ALA A 64 3.95 11.44 -9.11
N LEU A 65 4.27 12.73 -8.91
CA LEU A 65 3.27 13.79 -8.80
C LEU A 65 2.45 13.95 -10.09
N VAL A 66 3.11 13.84 -11.25
CA VAL A 66 2.47 13.88 -12.58
C VAL A 66 1.66 12.61 -12.87
N ALA A 67 2.14 11.45 -12.42
CA ALA A 67 1.44 10.16 -12.60
C ALA A 67 0.21 10.03 -11.69
N ALA A 68 0.20 10.68 -10.51
CA ALA A 68 -0.84 10.51 -9.51
C ALA A 68 -2.27 10.84 -10.01
N PRO A 69 -2.54 11.93 -10.77
CA PRO A 69 -3.85 12.18 -11.36
C PRO A 69 -4.32 11.09 -12.32
N ALA A 70 -3.42 10.56 -13.15
CA ALA A 70 -3.74 9.47 -14.09
C ALA A 70 -4.09 8.18 -13.34
N LEU A 71 -3.32 7.85 -12.30
CA LEU A 71 -3.57 6.66 -11.46
C LEU A 71 -4.83 6.82 -10.58
N PHE A 72 -5.12 8.03 -10.11
CA PHE A 72 -6.40 8.34 -9.47
C PHE A 72 -7.56 8.07 -10.42
N ALA A 73 -7.48 8.58 -11.66
CA ALA A 73 -8.52 8.39 -12.67
C ALA A 73 -8.68 6.90 -13.03
N LEU A 74 -7.58 6.17 -13.15
CA LEU A 74 -7.59 4.72 -13.40
C LEU A 74 -8.25 3.96 -12.25
N GLY A 75 -7.87 4.23 -10.99
CA GLY A 75 -8.50 3.60 -9.82
C GLY A 75 -9.99 3.92 -9.70
N TRP A 76 -10.35 5.18 -9.94
CA TRP A 76 -11.75 5.62 -9.98
C TRP A 76 -12.53 4.90 -11.07
N ALA A 77 -11.99 4.81 -12.29
CA ALA A 77 -12.63 4.16 -13.43
C ALA A 77 -12.78 2.65 -13.20
N LEU A 78 -11.72 1.99 -12.70
CA LEU A 78 -11.74 0.57 -12.37
C LEU A 78 -12.87 0.28 -11.37
N GLN A 79 -12.95 1.06 -10.29
CA GLN A 79 -14.00 0.88 -9.30
C GLN A 79 -15.38 1.18 -9.88
N ARG A 80 -15.52 2.30 -10.62
CA ARG A 80 -16.80 2.76 -11.16
C ARG A 80 -17.40 1.78 -12.15
N PHE A 81 -16.58 1.29 -13.07
CA PHE A 81 -17.04 0.51 -14.22
C PHE A 81 -16.87 -0.99 -14.01
N VAL A 82 -15.90 -1.46 -13.23
CA VAL A 82 -15.67 -2.90 -13.05
C VAL A 82 -16.20 -3.35 -11.69
N LEU A 83 -15.60 -2.86 -10.61
CA LEU A 83 -15.83 -3.45 -9.28
C LEU A 83 -17.23 -3.16 -8.73
N ASN A 84 -17.78 -1.97 -8.99
CA ASN A 84 -19.15 -1.63 -8.60
C ASN A 84 -20.24 -2.49 -9.25
N ARG A 85 -19.93 -3.24 -10.32
CA ARG A 85 -20.88 -4.15 -10.97
C ARG A 85 -20.94 -5.52 -10.29
N VAL A 86 -19.89 -5.88 -9.54
CA VAL A 86 -19.77 -7.19 -8.88
C VAL A 86 -19.84 -7.09 -7.35
N LEU A 87 -19.84 -5.86 -6.81
CA LEU A 87 -20.11 -5.61 -5.40
C LEU A 87 -21.54 -6.02 -5.03
N GLY A 88 -21.67 -6.82 -3.97
CA GLY A 88 -22.94 -7.32 -3.47
C GLY A 88 -22.77 -7.96 -2.09
N LYS A 89 -23.73 -8.83 -1.71
CA LYS A 89 -23.69 -9.55 -0.42
C LYS A 89 -22.63 -10.66 -0.40
N ASP A 90 -22.34 -11.25 -1.55
CA ASP A 90 -21.32 -12.29 -1.69
C ASP A 90 -19.94 -11.66 -1.93
N ILE A 91 -18.93 -12.17 -1.22
CA ILE A 91 -17.54 -11.73 -1.34
C ILE A 91 -16.81 -12.38 -2.52
N LEU A 92 -17.33 -13.49 -3.06
CA LEU A 92 -16.65 -14.26 -4.11
C LEU A 92 -16.58 -13.52 -5.46
N PRO A 93 -17.63 -12.86 -5.97
CA PRO A 93 -17.55 -12.23 -7.29
C PRO A 93 -16.48 -11.12 -7.38
N PRO A 94 -16.35 -10.18 -6.41
CA PRO A 94 -15.26 -9.22 -6.42
C PRO A 94 -13.86 -9.86 -6.32
N LEU A 95 -13.73 -10.95 -5.55
CA LEU A 95 -12.46 -11.70 -5.45
C LEU A 95 -12.07 -12.30 -6.81
N LEU A 96 -13.00 -12.98 -7.49
CA LEU A 96 -12.75 -13.58 -8.81
C LEU A 96 -12.40 -12.51 -9.85
N VAL A 97 -13.10 -11.38 -9.85
CA VAL A 97 -12.81 -10.27 -10.79
C VAL A 97 -11.44 -9.66 -10.52
N THR A 98 -11.08 -9.44 -9.25
CA THR A 98 -9.77 -8.87 -8.91
C THR A 98 -8.63 -9.86 -9.11
N PHE A 99 -8.88 -11.16 -8.96
CA PHE A 99 -7.93 -12.20 -9.36
C PHE A 99 -7.73 -12.21 -10.88
N GLY A 100 -8.81 -12.19 -11.67
CA GLY A 100 -8.71 -12.10 -13.13
C GLY A 100 -8.00 -10.83 -13.60
N LEU A 101 -8.26 -9.70 -12.92
CA LEU A 101 -7.56 -8.44 -13.15
C LEU A 101 -6.07 -8.53 -12.81
N SER A 102 -5.70 -9.18 -11.71
CA SER A 102 -4.31 -9.42 -11.32
C SER A 102 -3.56 -10.17 -12.43
N VAL A 103 -4.13 -11.28 -12.91
CA VAL A 103 -3.57 -12.06 -14.02
C VAL A 103 -3.47 -11.22 -15.30
N ALA A 104 -4.52 -10.45 -15.63
CA ALA A 104 -4.51 -9.60 -16.82
C ALA A 104 -3.45 -8.48 -16.73
N LEU A 105 -3.28 -7.85 -15.57
CA LEU A 105 -2.26 -6.82 -15.35
C LEU A 105 -0.85 -7.40 -15.45
N GLN A 106 -0.57 -8.53 -14.81
CA GLN A 106 0.75 -9.19 -14.88
C GLN A 106 1.11 -9.53 -16.33
N ASN A 107 0.23 -10.19 -17.06
CA ASN A 107 0.49 -10.56 -18.46
C ASN A 107 0.53 -9.34 -19.39
N GLY A 108 -0.31 -8.34 -19.15
CA GLY A 108 -0.26 -7.09 -19.91
C GLY A 108 1.05 -6.33 -19.71
N MET A 109 1.58 -6.30 -18.49
CA MET A 109 2.89 -5.73 -18.20
C MET A 109 4.02 -6.57 -18.81
N LEU A 110 3.94 -7.91 -18.78
CA LEU A 110 4.92 -8.77 -19.45
C LEU A 110 4.97 -8.52 -20.96
N GLU A 111 3.82 -8.36 -21.60
CA GLU A 111 3.75 -8.06 -23.04
C GLU A 111 4.31 -6.67 -23.37
N LEU A 112 3.99 -5.66 -22.55
CA LEU A 112 4.39 -4.27 -22.80
C LEU A 112 5.83 -3.95 -22.41
N PHE A 113 6.34 -4.57 -21.34
CA PHE A 113 7.61 -4.22 -20.71
C PHE A 113 8.62 -5.36 -20.64
N SER A 114 8.27 -6.55 -21.14
CA SER A 114 9.03 -7.80 -20.98
C SER A 114 9.14 -8.29 -19.53
N ALA A 115 9.86 -9.39 -19.31
CA ALA A 115 10.18 -9.93 -17.98
C ALA A 115 11.44 -9.29 -17.37
N ASP A 116 12.08 -8.34 -18.07
CA ASP A 116 13.32 -7.73 -17.62
C ASP A 116 13.12 -6.89 -16.36
N SER A 117 14.06 -7.04 -15.43
CA SER A 117 14.04 -6.32 -14.16
C SER A 117 14.37 -4.84 -14.35
N GLN A 118 13.50 -3.97 -13.87
CA GLN A 118 13.60 -2.52 -13.98
C GLN A 118 13.89 -1.87 -12.62
N ARG A 119 14.40 -0.63 -12.64
CA ARG A 119 14.62 0.20 -11.46
C ARG A 119 14.47 1.68 -11.83
N ILE A 120 13.91 2.48 -10.92
CA ILE A 120 13.85 3.93 -11.06
C ILE A 120 15.13 4.52 -10.44
N ALA A 121 15.98 5.14 -11.25
CA ALA A 121 17.21 5.76 -10.75
C ALA A 121 16.88 6.91 -9.79
N ALA A 122 17.38 6.83 -8.56
CA ALA A 122 17.20 7.88 -7.54
C ALA A 122 18.40 8.84 -7.46
N GLY A 123 19.46 8.59 -8.24
CA GLY A 123 20.64 9.44 -8.30
C GLY A 123 21.35 9.55 -6.95
N PRO A 124 21.76 10.75 -6.50
CA PRO A 124 22.50 10.92 -5.24
C PRO A 124 21.77 10.40 -3.99
N LEU A 125 20.45 10.26 -4.04
CA LEU A 125 19.65 9.76 -2.91
C LEU A 125 19.91 8.27 -2.61
N GLU A 126 20.47 7.51 -3.56
CA GLU A 126 20.72 6.07 -3.39
C GLU A 126 21.78 5.79 -2.31
N SER A 127 22.80 6.65 -2.22
CA SER A 127 23.90 6.52 -1.27
C SER A 127 23.87 7.55 -0.13
N ALA A 128 22.97 8.54 -0.20
CA ALA A 128 22.87 9.56 0.83
C ALA A 128 22.34 8.98 2.16
N SER A 129 23.05 9.29 3.25
CA SER A 129 22.71 8.88 4.60
C SER A 129 22.98 10.00 5.61
N ILE A 130 22.33 9.92 6.76
CA ILE A 130 22.50 10.81 7.90
C ILE A 130 23.13 10.00 9.02
N ASP A 131 24.30 10.42 9.46
CA ASP A 131 24.96 9.83 10.62
C ASP A 131 24.42 10.47 11.90
N LEU A 132 23.78 9.67 12.75
CA LEU A 132 23.29 10.07 14.07
C LEU A 132 24.26 9.63 15.19
N GLY A 133 25.49 9.22 14.83
CA GLY A 133 26.56 8.77 15.71
C GLY A 133 26.38 7.32 16.18
N ILE A 134 25.17 6.96 16.63
CA ILE A 134 24.85 5.62 17.14
C ILE A 134 24.27 4.74 16.02
N VAL A 135 23.62 5.36 15.03
CA VAL A 135 22.96 4.70 13.90
C VAL A 135 23.12 5.56 12.65
N THR A 136 23.38 4.94 11.50
CA THR A 136 23.37 5.61 10.20
C THR A 136 22.06 5.35 9.50
N VAL A 137 21.30 6.41 9.22
CA VAL A 137 19.99 6.30 8.58
C VAL A 137 20.09 6.71 7.11
N GLY A 138 19.77 5.80 6.21
CA GLY A 138 19.64 6.13 4.79
C GLY A 138 18.55 7.17 4.56
N THR A 139 18.83 8.19 3.75
CA THR A 139 17.86 9.26 3.44
C THR A 139 16.60 8.70 2.77
N MET A 140 16.77 7.70 1.90
CA MET A 140 15.67 7.08 1.17
C MET A 140 14.70 6.28 2.08
N PRO A 141 15.16 5.36 2.95
CA PRO A 141 14.31 4.76 3.99
C PRO A 141 13.63 5.77 4.91
N LEU A 142 14.32 6.85 5.30
CA LEU A 142 13.75 7.91 6.12
C LEU A 142 12.62 8.66 5.41
N LEU A 143 12.82 9.06 4.15
CA LEU A 143 11.79 9.70 3.33
C LEU A 143 10.59 8.78 3.11
N THR A 144 10.84 7.48 2.92
CA THR A 144 9.79 6.46 2.78
C THR A 144 8.92 6.42 4.03
N PHE A 145 9.54 6.31 5.21
CA PHE A 145 8.83 6.27 6.49
C PHE A 145 8.11 7.58 6.80
N ALA A 146 8.77 8.72 6.60
CA ALA A 146 8.17 10.04 6.77
C ALA A 146 6.95 10.23 5.86
N SER A 147 7.03 9.76 4.61
CA SER A 147 5.89 9.79 3.68
C SER A 147 4.76 8.88 4.12
N ALA A 148 5.05 7.70 4.66
CA ALA A 148 4.04 6.81 5.24
C ALA A 148 3.28 7.50 6.37
N VAL A 149 4.00 8.11 7.32
CA VAL A 149 3.41 8.87 8.44
C VAL A 149 2.59 10.04 7.92
N LEU A 150 3.11 10.81 6.96
CA LEU A 150 2.40 11.95 6.37
C LEU A 150 1.12 11.51 5.67
N VAL A 151 1.17 10.47 4.84
CA VAL A 151 -0.01 9.93 4.14
C VAL A 151 -1.07 9.46 5.14
N ILE A 152 -0.67 8.71 6.16
CA ILE A 152 -1.58 8.23 7.20
C ILE A 152 -2.20 9.38 7.98
N PHE A 153 -1.41 10.40 8.33
CA PHE A 153 -1.90 11.61 8.98
C PHE A 153 -2.92 12.36 8.10
N LEU A 154 -2.62 12.55 6.81
CA LEU A 154 -3.51 13.21 5.86
C LEU A 154 -4.81 12.44 5.65
N LEU A 155 -4.74 11.12 5.54
CA LEU A 155 -5.92 10.26 5.46
C LEU A 155 -6.75 10.35 6.75
N ASN A 156 -6.10 10.32 7.92
CA ASN A 156 -6.80 10.48 9.19
C ASN A 156 -7.54 11.83 9.25
N ARG A 157 -6.88 12.92 8.84
CA ARG A 157 -7.51 14.24 8.73
C ARG A 157 -8.68 14.23 7.73
N LEU A 158 -8.52 13.62 6.57
CA LEU A 158 -9.56 13.46 5.57
C LEU A 158 -10.80 12.77 6.17
N PHE A 159 -10.61 11.62 6.82
CA PHE A 159 -11.68 10.80 7.41
C PHE A 159 -12.48 11.54 8.48
N TYR A 160 -11.78 12.13 9.44
CA TYR A 160 -12.44 12.68 10.62
C TYR A 160 -12.90 14.13 10.46
N SER A 161 -12.39 14.83 9.45
CA SER A 161 -12.53 16.29 9.40
C SER A 161 -13.16 16.86 8.14
N THR A 162 -13.41 16.05 7.11
CA THR A 162 -13.97 16.52 5.85
C THR A 162 -15.36 15.94 5.58
N ALA A 163 -16.12 16.59 4.69
CA ALA A 163 -17.41 16.07 4.24
C ALA A 163 -17.28 14.72 3.53
N LEU A 164 -16.23 14.56 2.72
CA LEU A 164 -15.90 13.30 2.07
C LEU A 164 -15.59 12.20 3.09
N GLY A 165 -14.84 12.51 4.16
CA GLY A 165 -14.60 11.58 5.25
C GLY A 165 -15.86 11.17 6.04
N ARG A 166 -16.84 12.07 6.18
CA ARG A 166 -18.16 11.72 6.73
C ARG A 166 -18.91 10.77 5.80
N ALA A 167 -18.88 11.01 4.49
CA ALA A 167 -19.49 10.11 3.51
C ALA A 167 -18.83 8.72 3.51
N PHE A 168 -17.49 8.65 3.66
CA PHE A 168 -16.74 7.40 3.77
C PHE A 168 -17.20 6.58 4.97
N ARG A 169 -17.26 7.20 6.16
CA ARG A 169 -17.71 6.54 7.39
C ARG A 169 -19.17 6.12 7.32
N ALA A 170 -20.07 7.01 6.89
CA ALA A 170 -21.49 6.69 6.73
C ALA A 170 -21.71 5.49 5.78
N THR A 171 -20.98 5.46 4.66
CA THR A 171 -21.08 4.36 3.69
C THR A 171 -20.45 3.06 4.22
N SER A 172 -19.41 3.15 5.06
CA SER A 172 -18.79 1.97 5.67
C SER A 172 -19.65 1.32 6.76
N ASP A 173 -20.45 2.13 7.43
CA ASP A 173 -21.36 1.67 8.49
C ASP A 173 -22.61 1.01 7.86
N ASP A 174 -23.30 1.72 6.97
CA ASP A 174 -24.43 1.17 6.20
C ASP A 174 -24.62 1.93 4.89
N ALA A 175 -24.17 1.32 3.78
CA ALA A 175 -24.30 1.88 2.44
C ALA A 175 -25.77 2.06 1.99
N VAL A 176 -26.70 1.22 2.48
CA VAL A 176 -28.13 1.33 2.13
C VAL A 176 -28.72 2.55 2.82
N THR A 177 -28.51 2.68 4.13
CA THR A 177 -28.99 3.85 4.89
C THR A 177 -28.33 5.14 4.41
N ALA A 178 -27.03 5.13 4.11
CA ALA A 178 -26.34 6.28 3.53
C ALA A 178 -26.98 6.73 2.20
N SER A 179 -27.48 5.79 1.40
CA SER A 179 -28.14 6.10 0.13
C SER A 179 -29.49 6.82 0.29
N LEU A 180 -30.22 6.52 1.36
CA LEU A 180 -31.46 7.24 1.72
C LEU A 180 -31.18 8.69 2.15
N MET A 181 -29.97 8.98 2.61
CA MET A 181 -29.52 10.32 2.98
C MET A 181 -28.90 11.10 1.82
N GLY A 182 -29.03 10.61 0.57
CA GLY A 182 -28.56 11.29 -0.64
C GLY A 182 -27.07 11.07 -0.96
N ILE A 183 -26.37 10.19 -0.24
CA ILE A 183 -25.01 9.76 -0.60
C ILE A 183 -25.11 8.72 -1.71
N ASN A 184 -24.21 8.74 -2.69
CA ASN A 184 -24.11 7.68 -3.70
C ASN A 184 -22.94 6.74 -3.37
N PRO A 185 -23.19 5.54 -2.79
CA PRO A 185 -22.13 4.61 -2.41
C PRO A 185 -21.19 4.26 -3.56
N LYS A 186 -21.74 4.07 -4.77
CA LYS A 186 -20.93 3.74 -5.97
C LYS A 186 -19.93 4.83 -6.31
N SER A 187 -20.28 6.11 -6.08
CA SER A 187 -19.37 7.23 -6.28
C SER A 187 -18.35 7.34 -5.14
N VAL A 188 -18.79 7.14 -3.90
CA VAL A 188 -17.92 7.10 -2.71
C VAL A 188 -16.83 6.04 -2.85
N PHE A 189 -17.20 4.82 -3.24
CA PHE A 189 -16.28 3.73 -3.51
C PHE A 189 -15.28 4.11 -4.59
N ALA A 190 -15.74 4.70 -5.71
CA ALA A 190 -14.85 5.09 -6.80
C ALA A 190 -13.83 6.17 -6.37
N ILE A 191 -14.25 7.15 -5.57
CA ILE A 191 -13.35 8.16 -5.03
C ILE A 191 -12.35 7.54 -4.04
N ALA A 192 -12.80 6.61 -3.19
CA ALA A 192 -11.93 5.89 -2.26
C ALA A 192 -10.85 5.09 -2.99
N THR A 193 -11.21 4.34 -4.03
CA THR A 193 -10.25 3.57 -4.84
C THR A 193 -9.31 4.48 -5.64
N GLY A 194 -9.80 5.62 -6.14
CA GLY A 194 -8.94 6.64 -6.75
C GLY A 194 -7.90 7.19 -5.77
N LEU A 195 -8.32 7.54 -4.55
CA LEU A 195 -7.40 7.98 -3.48
C LEU A 195 -6.42 6.87 -3.08
N ALA A 196 -6.88 5.62 -3.02
CA ALA A 196 -6.01 4.48 -2.77
C ALA A 196 -4.94 4.35 -3.86
N MET A 197 -5.27 4.60 -5.13
CA MET A 197 -4.29 4.60 -6.21
C MET A 197 -3.26 5.73 -6.10
N VAL A 198 -3.63 6.90 -5.58
CA VAL A 198 -2.65 7.97 -5.27
C VAL A 198 -1.66 7.50 -4.21
N ILE A 199 -2.12 6.81 -3.16
CA ILE A 199 -1.26 6.25 -2.12
C ILE A 199 -0.36 5.15 -2.70
N VAL A 200 -0.93 4.28 -3.53
CA VAL A 200 -0.19 3.25 -4.26
C VAL A 200 0.88 3.86 -5.16
N THR A 201 0.63 5.02 -5.76
CA THR A 201 1.63 5.76 -6.55
C THR A 201 2.83 6.16 -5.69
N ILE A 202 2.58 6.67 -4.48
CA ILE A 202 3.64 7.02 -3.52
C ILE A 202 4.41 5.75 -3.10
N ALA A 203 3.71 4.65 -2.83
CA ALA A 203 4.34 3.38 -2.49
C ALA A 203 5.19 2.83 -3.64
N ALA A 204 4.70 2.95 -4.88
CA ALA A 204 5.36 2.51 -6.09
C ALA A 204 6.63 3.32 -6.40
N LEU A 205 6.61 4.64 -6.15
CA LEU A 205 7.79 5.50 -6.21
C LEU A 205 8.91 4.94 -5.32
N TYR A 206 8.60 4.71 -4.04
CA TYR A 206 9.58 4.19 -3.08
C TYR A 206 10.00 2.75 -3.37
N LEU A 207 9.09 1.91 -3.88
CA LEU A 207 9.44 0.57 -4.36
C LEU A 207 10.48 0.63 -5.47
N GLY A 208 10.17 1.34 -6.56
CA GLY A 208 11.00 1.35 -7.76
C GLY A 208 12.35 2.04 -7.59
N MET A 209 12.44 3.00 -6.67
CA MET A 209 13.72 3.64 -6.32
C MET A 209 14.55 2.82 -5.30
N ARG A 210 13.90 1.95 -4.52
CA ARG A 210 14.59 1.15 -3.49
C ARG A 210 15.14 -0.15 -4.06
N ALA A 211 14.33 -0.87 -4.82
CA ALA A 211 14.62 -2.22 -5.29
C ALA A 211 14.24 -2.36 -6.76
N ASN A 212 14.77 -3.41 -7.39
CA ASN A 212 14.33 -3.77 -8.72
C ASN A 212 12.90 -4.34 -8.66
N PHE A 213 12.17 -4.17 -9.75
CA PHE A 213 10.83 -4.70 -9.94
C PHE A 213 10.66 -5.21 -11.35
N ASP A 214 9.80 -6.20 -11.49
CA ASP A 214 9.38 -6.79 -12.76
C ASP A 214 7.88 -7.10 -12.66
N PRO A 215 7.20 -7.45 -13.77
CA PRO A 215 5.76 -7.67 -13.76
C PRO A 215 5.26 -8.73 -12.76
N SER A 216 6.10 -9.66 -12.30
CA SER A 216 5.71 -10.78 -11.45
C SER A 216 5.76 -10.49 -9.94
N VAL A 217 6.35 -9.37 -9.50
CA VAL A 217 6.56 -9.11 -8.06
C VAL A 217 5.30 -8.63 -7.33
N GLY A 218 4.23 -8.31 -8.06
CA GLY A 218 2.98 -7.74 -7.52
C GLY A 218 2.36 -8.57 -6.39
N PRO A 219 2.10 -9.88 -6.56
CA PRO A 219 1.51 -10.73 -5.54
C PRO A 219 2.30 -10.77 -4.23
N ALA A 220 3.63 -10.76 -4.29
CA ALA A 220 4.46 -10.71 -3.08
C ALA A 220 4.29 -9.38 -2.32
N ARG A 221 4.17 -8.25 -3.03
CA ARG A 221 3.90 -6.94 -2.39
C ARG A 221 2.51 -6.89 -1.76
N LEU A 222 1.54 -7.54 -2.39
CA LEU A 222 0.19 -7.67 -1.84
C LEU A 222 0.19 -8.41 -0.50
N ILE A 223 0.98 -9.49 -0.36
CA ILE A 223 1.08 -10.24 0.89
C ILE A 223 1.56 -9.32 2.02
N TYR A 224 2.64 -8.57 1.82
CA TYR A 224 3.13 -7.62 2.83
C TYR A 224 2.11 -6.55 3.18
N ALA A 225 1.33 -6.08 2.20
CA ALA A 225 0.23 -5.15 2.44
C ALA A 225 -0.85 -5.77 3.33
N PHE A 226 -1.28 -7.00 3.03
CA PHE A 226 -2.28 -7.71 3.84
C PHE A 226 -1.80 -7.97 5.25
N GLU A 227 -0.58 -8.49 5.42
CA GLU A 227 -0.01 -8.75 6.73
C GLU A 227 -0.02 -7.46 7.58
N ALA A 228 0.40 -6.33 7.01
CA ALA A 228 0.44 -5.06 7.74
C ALA A 228 -0.95 -4.57 8.12
N VAL A 229 -1.95 -4.66 7.22
CA VAL A 229 -3.34 -4.29 7.53
C VAL A 229 -3.95 -5.20 8.59
N ILE A 230 -3.73 -6.52 8.50
CA ILE A 230 -4.33 -7.50 9.41
C ILE A 230 -3.71 -7.39 10.81
N ILE A 231 -2.37 -7.27 10.91
CA ILE A 231 -1.69 -7.00 12.19
C ILE A 231 -2.21 -5.69 12.79
N GLY A 232 -2.34 -4.65 11.96
CA GLY A 232 -2.84 -3.36 12.38
C GLY A 232 -4.29 -3.36 12.86
N GLY A 233 -5.12 -4.24 12.28
CA GLY A 233 -6.57 -4.20 12.38
C GLY A 233 -7.17 -3.55 11.15
N LEU A 234 -8.13 -4.24 10.53
CA LEU A 234 -8.77 -3.82 9.28
C LEU A 234 -9.44 -2.44 9.43
N GLY A 235 -9.07 -1.50 8.55
CA GLY A 235 -9.60 -0.14 8.56
C GLY A 235 -9.01 0.79 9.64
N SER A 236 -7.95 0.36 10.34
CA SER A 236 -7.16 1.20 11.26
C SER A 236 -5.91 1.73 10.55
N LEU A 237 -5.90 3.03 10.19
CA LEU A 237 -4.79 3.65 9.47
C LEU A 237 -3.49 3.65 10.30
N TRP A 238 -3.56 4.06 11.57
CA TRP A 238 -2.41 4.03 12.47
C TRP A 238 -2.00 2.61 12.87
N GLY A 239 -2.96 1.70 13.01
CA GLY A 239 -2.67 0.29 13.19
C GLY A 239 -1.88 -0.27 12.00
N THR A 240 -2.20 0.15 10.78
CA THR A 240 -1.50 -0.26 9.56
C THR A 240 -0.02 0.17 9.57
N LEU A 241 0.30 1.35 10.10
CA LEU A 241 1.70 1.80 10.29
C LEU A 241 2.45 0.88 11.24
N ILE A 242 1.84 0.57 12.38
CA ILE A 242 2.42 -0.29 13.42
C ILE A 242 2.57 -1.72 12.88
N GLY A 243 1.59 -2.23 12.13
CA GLY A 243 1.67 -3.54 11.49
C GLY A 243 2.80 -3.62 10.47
N GLY A 244 2.97 -2.59 9.64
CA GLY A 244 4.12 -2.47 8.74
C GLY A 244 5.45 -2.46 9.49
N ALA A 245 5.56 -1.68 10.57
CA ALA A 245 6.75 -1.63 11.42
C ALA A 245 7.08 -2.99 12.06
N ILE A 246 6.08 -3.73 12.56
CA ILE A 246 6.28 -5.07 13.14
C ILE A 246 6.85 -6.02 12.09
N ILE A 247 6.29 -6.04 10.88
CA ILE A 247 6.80 -6.89 9.79
C ILE A 247 8.21 -6.47 9.42
N GLY A 248 8.46 -5.17 9.22
CA GLY A 248 9.77 -4.66 8.85
C GLY A 248 10.86 -5.00 9.87
N VAL A 249 10.56 -4.85 11.16
CA VAL A 249 11.46 -5.26 12.26
C VAL A 249 11.66 -6.76 12.28
N ALA A 250 10.59 -7.56 12.17
CA ALA A 250 10.71 -9.01 12.16
C ALA A 250 11.58 -9.50 10.99
N GLN A 251 11.38 -8.95 9.80
CA GLN A 251 12.17 -9.30 8.62
C GLN A 251 13.64 -8.94 8.76
N THR A 252 13.95 -7.71 9.22
CA THR A 252 15.34 -7.27 9.40
C THR A 252 16.06 -8.04 10.50
N VAL A 253 15.39 -8.35 11.60
CA VAL A 253 15.93 -9.23 12.65
C VAL A 253 16.16 -10.65 12.12
N GLY A 254 15.21 -11.19 11.35
CA GLY A 254 15.37 -12.48 10.67
C GLY A 254 16.60 -12.50 9.77
N ALA A 255 16.73 -11.50 8.89
CA ALA A 255 17.86 -11.35 7.98
C ALA A 255 19.20 -11.22 8.69
N GLN A 256 19.23 -10.53 9.84
CA GLN A 256 20.42 -10.35 10.67
C GLN A 256 20.90 -11.66 11.31
N LEU A 257 19.99 -12.59 11.59
CA LEU A 257 20.31 -13.94 12.07
C LEU A 257 20.70 -14.86 10.92
N ASN A 258 19.91 -14.87 9.85
CA ASN A 258 20.17 -15.58 8.60
C ASN A 258 19.43 -14.85 7.47
N PRO A 259 20.11 -14.42 6.38
CA PRO A 259 19.46 -13.75 5.25
C PRO A 259 18.24 -14.48 4.68
N GLU A 260 18.23 -15.81 4.68
CA GLU A 260 17.11 -16.64 4.19
C GLU A 260 15.86 -16.53 5.09
N TRP A 261 16.04 -16.16 6.35
CA TRP A 261 14.95 -16.04 7.31
C TRP A 261 14.22 -14.71 7.23
N GLN A 262 14.67 -13.76 6.40
CA GLN A 262 14.03 -12.46 6.28
C GLN A 262 12.51 -12.60 6.04
N ILE A 263 12.13 -13.32 5.00
CA ILE A 263 10.72 -13.48 4.62
C ILE A 263 9.98 -14.32 5.68
N LEU A 264 10.58 -15.42 6.12
CA LEU A 264 10.01 -16.33 7.12
C LEU A 264 9.68 -15.58 8.42
N ALA A 265 10.61 -14.78 8.94
CA ALA A 265 10.44 -14.04 10.20
C ALA A 265 9.27 -13.05 10.13
N GLY A 266 9.08 -12.37 8.99
CA GLY A 266 7.92 -11.51 8.76
C GLY A 266 6.59 -12.27 8.84
N HIS A 267 6.48 -13.39 8.13
CA HIS A 267 5.27 -14.23 8.12
C HIS A 267 5.00 -14.88 9.49
N LEU A 268 6.04 -15.28 10.22
CA LEU A 268 5.91 -15.80 11.58
C LEU A 268 5.43 -14.70 12.54
N ALA A 269 5.93 -13.48 12.44
CA ALA A 269 5.44 -12.36 13.24
C ALA A 269 3.95 -12.08 12.97
N PHE A 270 3.55 -12.09 11.69
CA PHE A 270 2.15 -12.02 11.28
C PHE A 270 1.30 -13.13 11.92
N LEU A 271 1.74 -14.38 11.81
CA LEU A 271 1.02 -15.55 12.34
C LEU A 271 0.91 -15.50 13.87
N VAL A 272 1.99 -15.13 14.57
CA VAL A 272 1.99 -14.95 16.03
C VAL A 272 1.00 -13.87 16.44
N VAL A 273 0.97 -12.72 15.77
CA VAL A 273 0.00 -11.67 16.07
C VAL A 273 -1.42 -12.17 15.82
N LEU A 274 -1.69 -12.88 14.73
CA LEU A 274 -3.02 -13.41 14.44
C LEU A 274 -3.52 -14.41 15.50
N ILE A 275 -2.64 -15.29 15.99
CA ILE A 275 -2.99 -16.25 17.07
C ILE A 275 -3.35 -15.50 18.36
N LEU A 276 -2.57 -14.47 18.71
CA LEU A 276 -2.76 -13.73 19.96
C LEU A 276 -3.86 -12.65 19.87
N ARG A 277 -4.08 -12.10 18.67
CA ARG A 277 -4.95 -10.95 18.37
C ARG A 277 -5.61 -11.15 16.99
N PRO A 278 -6.63 -12.02 16.88
CA PRO A 278 -7.25 -12.37 15.59
C PRO A 278 -8.00 -11.21 14.91
N ARG A 279 -8.35 -10.15 15.65
CA ARG A 279 -8.93 -8.90 15.10
C ARG A 279 -7.88 -7.81 14.81
N GLY A 280 -6.59 -8.13 14.95
CA GLY A 280 -5.49 -7.17 14.89
C GLY A 280 -5.26 -6.42 16.21
N LEU A 281 -4.26 -5.53 16.22
CA LEU A 281 -3.85 -4.77 17.39
C LEU A 281 -4.79 -3.59 17.70
N PHE A 282 -5.37 -2.97 16.67
CA PHE A 282 -6.26 -1.81 16.79
C PHE A 282 -7.58 -2.04 16.04
N PRO A 283 -8.41 -3.01 16.47
CA PRO A 283 -9.71 -3.24 15.85
C PRO A 283 -10.62 -2.02 16.02
N ARG A 284 -11.53 -1.79 15.06
CA ARG A 284 -12.61 -0.82 15.25
C ARG A 284 -13.47 -1.26 16.43
N ALA A 285 -13.80 -0.31 17.32
CA ALA A 285 -14.41 -0.58 18.63
C ALA A 285 -15.87 -1.07 18.58
N VAL A 286 -16.48 -1.17 17.40
CA VAL A 286 -17.88 -1.55 17.23
C VAL A 286 -18.01 -2.52 16.06
N ASP A 287 -17.88 -3.81 16.36
CA ASP A 287 -18.48 -4.96 15.66
C ASP A 287 -18.90 -5.96 16.75
#